data_AF-A0A2G9T8E0-F1
#
_entry.id   AF-A0A2G9T8E0-F1
#
_cell.length_a   1.000
_cell.length_b   1.000
_cell.length_c   1.000
_cell.angle_alpha   90.00
_cell.angle_beta   90.00
_cell.angle_gamma   90.00
#
_symmetry.space_group_name_H-M   'P 1'
#
loop_
_entity.id
_entity.type
_entity.pdbx_description
1 polymer ?
#
loop_
_entity_poly.entity_id
_entity_poly.type
_entity_poly.pdbx_seq_one_letter_code
_entity_poly.pdbx_strand_id
1 'polypeptide(L)'
;LGEYPGTYCCTSLGKRANNNVFTDYGDSFGVGDVITAELNFENGSISFWKNSESMGIAFSNVAIPEDEAVYPHICVKNCRVSVNFGTFPGGEEEWLKRPEWTFPNSLPSSQTERAPVPPESKSDCTVLMM
;
A
#
# COMPACT_ATOMS: atom_id res chain seq x y z
N LEU A 1 -0.45 1.57 -11.06
CA LEU A 1 -1.05 1.59 -9.70
C LEU A 1 -2.09 2.71 -9.68
N GLY A 2 -3.36 2.42 -9.36
CA GLY A 2 -4.46 3.38 -9.41
C GLY A 2 -5.15 3.49 -10.77
N GLU A 3 -4.54 2.99 -11.84
CA GLU A 3 -5.06 3.03 -13.21
C GLU A 3 -6.03 1.88 -13.54
N TYR A 4 -5.92 0.75 -12.84
CA TYR A 4 -6.79 -0.42 -13.07
C TYR A 4 -7.81 -0.60 -11.93
N PRO A 5 -8.99 -1.18 -12.20
CA PRO A 5 -9.90 -1.67 -11.16
C PRO A 5 -9.18 -2.58 -10.16
N GLY A 6 -9.63 -2.60 -8.91
CA GLY A 6 -9.00 -3.39 -7.84
C GLY A 6 -7.65 -2.86 -7.35
N THR A 7 -7.12 -1.78 -7.94
CA THR A 7 -5.89 -1.14 -7.46
C THR A 7 -6.19 0.18 -6.76
N TYR A 8 -5.59 0.40 -5.60
CA TYR A 8 -5.86 1.55 -4.74
C TYR A 8 -4.56 2.22 -4.37
N CYS A 9 -4.45 3.55 -4.51
CA CYS A 9 -3.26 4.26 -4.05
C CYS A 9 -3.52 5.70 -3.63
N CYS A 10 -2.62 6.20 -2.80
CA CYS A 10 -2.39 7.62 -2.57
C CYS A 10 -1.12 8.05 -3.30
N THR A 11 -1.11 9.27 -3.85
CA THR A 11 0.00 9.85 -4.62
C THR A 11 0.60 11.02 -3.85
N SER A 12 1.88 11.33 -4.12
CA SER A 12 2.59 12.44 -3.48
C SER A 12 1.99 13.83 -3.70
N LEU A 13 1.03 13.94 -4.64
CA LEU A 13 0.32 15.17 -4.95
C LEU A 13 -0.94 15.39 -4.09
N GLY A 14 -1.17 14.58 -3.05
CA GLY A 14 -2.40 14.67 -2.24
C GLY A 14 -3.62 14.21 -3.04
N LYS A 15 -3.48 13.11 -3.78
CA LYS A 15 -4.58 12.50 -4.55
C LYS A 15 -4.65 11.02 -4.28
N ARG A 16 -5.87 10.49 -4.23
CA ARG A 16 -6.15 9.05 -4.29
C ARG A 16 -6.51 8.65 -5.71
N ALA A 17 -6.17 7.43 -6.10
CA ALA A 17 -6.53 6.89 -7.41
C ALA A 17 -7.00 5.44 -7.37
N ASN A 18 -8.04 5.16 -8.16
CA ASN A 18 -8.59 3.83 -8.44
C ASN A 18 -9.28 3.87 -9.81
N ASN A 19 -9.11 2.81 -10.61
CA ASN A 19 -9.73 2.69 -11.93
C ASN A 19 -9.53 3.94 -12.83
N ASN A 20 -8.31 4.47 -12.85
CA ASN A 20 -7.91 5.64 -13.64
C ASN A 20 -8.62 6.95 -13.25
N VAL A 21 -9.27 7.00 -12.09
CA VAL A 21 -9.89 8.21 -11.54
C VAL A 21 -9.01 8.75 -10.43
N PHE A 22 -8.57 10.00 -10.57
CA PHE A 22 -7.75 10.71 -9.58
C PHE A 22 -8.61 11.77 -8.88
N THR A 23 -8.66 11.73 -7.55
CA THR A 23 -9.44 12.67 -6.74
C THR A 23 -8.57 13.21 -5.62
N ASP A 24 -8.78 14.47 -5.23
CA ASP A 24 -8.06 15.08 -4.11
C ASP A 24 -8.31 14.29 -2.82
N TYR A 25 -7.24 14.06 -2.06
CA TYR A 25 -7.24 13.27 -0.85
C TYR A 25 -5.99 13.54 -0.02
N GLY A 26 -6.19 13.90 1.24
CA GLY A 26 -5.11 14.14 2.19
C GLY A 26 -4.15 15.25 1.74
N ASP A 27 -2.95 15.19 2.28
CA ASP A 27 -1.90 16.17 1.99
C ASP A 27 -0.90 15.66 0.96
N SER A 28 -0.28 16.59 0.24
CA SER A 28 0.93 16.29 -0.52
C SER A 28 2.08 15.88 0.42
N PHE A 29 2.98 15.03 -0.07
CA PHE A 29 4.13 14.54 0.70
C PHE A 29 5.38 14.43 -0.17
N GLY A 30 6.54 14.47 0.49
CA GLY A 30 7.84 14.49 -0.18
C GLY A 30 8.97 13.86 0.63
N VAL A 31 10.19 14.31 0.35
CA VAL A 31 11.40 13.78 1.01
C VAL A 31 11.34 14.06 2.51
N GLY A 32 11.50 13.02 3.32
CA GLY A 32 11.48 13.08 4.78
C GLY A 32 10.13 12.76 5.41
N ASP A 33 9.04 12.75 4.63
CA ASP A 33 7.73 12.32 5.12
C ASP A 33 7.66 10.79 5.25
N VAL A 34 6.97 10.33 6.29
CA VAL A 34 6.62 8.92 6.50
C VAL A 34 5.15 8.73 6.13
N ILE A 35 4.89 7.87 5.16
CA ILE A 35 3.54 7.48 4.76
C ILE A 35 3.24 6.07 5.24
N THR A 36 2.18 5.92 6.03
CA THR A 36 1.65 4.62 6.44
C THR A 36 0.39 4.34 5.65
N ALA A 37 0.30 3.14 5.07
CA ALA A 37 -0.90 2.63 4.43
C ALA A 37 -1.54 1.57 5.31
N GLU A 38 -2.83 1.71 5.60
CA GLU A 38 -3.61 0.83 6.45
C GLU A 38 -4.74 0.22 5.61
N LEU A 39 -4.87 -1.10 5.65
CA LEU A 39 -6.01 -1.83 5.11
C LEU A 39 -6.74 -2.50 6.27
N ASN A 40 -7.97 -2.09 6.51
CA ASN A 40 -8.84 -2.70 7.50
C ASN A 40 -9.78 -3.71 6.81
N PHE A 41 -9.53 -4.99 7.07
CA PHE A 41 -10.32 -6.09 6.52
C PHE A 41 -11.72 -6.22 7.13
N GLU A 42 -11.96 -5.73 8.35
CA GLU A 42 -13.25 -5.85 9.03
C GLU A 42 -14.31 -4.92 8.42
N ASN A 43 -13.92 -3.68 8.11
CA ASN A 43 -14.83 -2.69 7.54
C ASN A 43 -14.57 -2.39 6.06
N GLY A 44 -13.59 -3.06 5.44
CA GLY A 44 -13.25 -2.90 4.03
C GLY A 44 -12.82 -1.46 3.71
N SER A 45 -11.91 -0.88 4.49
CA SER A 45 -11.42 0.48 4.25
C SER A 45 -9.91 0.55 4.08
N ILE A 46 -9.48 1.51 3.27
CA ILE A 46 -8.07 1.86 3.10
C ILE A 46 -7.89 3.31 3.54
N SER A 47 -6.99 3.52 4.50
CA SER A 47 -6.60 4.82 5.04
C SER A 47 -5.10 5.02 4.87
N PHE A 48 -4.68 6.28 4.83
CA PHE A 48 -3.28 6.65 4.83
C PHE A 48 -3.01 7.65 5.97
N TRP A 49 -1.77 7.64 6.43
CA TRP A 49 -1.29 8.55 7.46
C TRP A 49 -0.01 9.21 6.98
N LYS A 50 0.18 10.48 7.33
CA LYS A 50 1.40 11.23 7.07
C LYS A 50 2.02 11.63 8.40
N ASN A 51 3.25 11.21 8.68
CA ASN A 51 3.96 11.53 9.92
C ASN A 51 3.08 11.26 11.17
N SER A 52 2.42 10.09 11.17
CA SER A 52 1.51 9.63 12.23
C SER A 52 0.14 10.34 12.31
N GLU A 53 -0.15 11.28 11.40
CA GLU A 53 -1.41 12.04 11.35
C GLU A 53 -2.42 11.55 10.29
N SER A 54 -3.69 11.56 10.71
CA SER A 54 -4.94 11.65 9.92
C SER A 54 -4.89 12.16 8.50
N MET A 55 -4.81 11.33 7.45
CA MET A 55 -5.31 11.75 6.13
C MET A 55 -6.76 11.30 5.87
N GLY A 56 -7.37 10.54 6.81
CA GLY A 56 -8.75 10.06 6.71
C GLY A 56 -8.90 8.84 5.79
N ILE A 57 -10.13 8.37 5.61
CA ILE A 57 -10.44 7.19 4.77
C ILE A 57 -10.28 7.55 3.29
N ALA A 58 -9.33 6.90 2.61
CA ALA A 58 -9.14 7.05 1.17
C ALA A 58 -10.14 6.21 0.38
N PHE A 59 -10.44 5.00 0.81
CA PHE A 59 -11.39 4.14 0.12
C PHE A 59 -12.25 3.41 1.14
N SER A 60 -13.56 3.38 0.90
CA SER A 60 -14.54 2.64 1.70
C SER A 60 -15.19 1.56 0.83
N ASN A 61 -15.75 0.53 1.47
CA ASN A 61 -16.38 -0.61 0.79
C ASN A 61 -15.43 -1.31 -0.19
N VAL A 62 -14.14 -1.39 0.17
CA VAL A 62 -13.15 -2.18 -0.54
C VAL A 62 -13.50 -3.65 -0.33
N ALA A 63 -13.95 -4.30 -1.41
CA ALA A 63 -14.22 -5.72 -1.43
C ALA A 63 -13.03 -6.44 -2.07
N ILE A 64 -12.48 -7.41 -1.36
CA ILE A 64 -11.42 -8.29 -1.86
C ILE A 64 -12.10 -9.62 -2.20
N PRO A 65 -12.07 -10.06 -3.48
CA PRO A 65 -12.62 -11.36 -3.85
C PRO A 65 -11.99 -12.50 -3.04
N GLU A 66 -12.76 -13.56 -2.75
CA GLU A 66 -12.31 -14.67 -1.88
C GLU A 66 -11.04 -15.37 -2.39
N ASP A 67 -10.83 -15.42 -3.71
CA ASP A 67 -9.67 -16.04 -4.36
C ASP A 67 -8.57 -15.02 -4.74
N GLU A 68 -8.64 -13.79 -4.22
CA GLU A 68 -7.66 -12.74 -4.48
C GLU A 68 -6.92 -12.30 -3.22
N ALA A 69 -5.67 -11.87 -3.41
CA ALA A 69 -4.83 -11.31 -2.36
C ALA A 69 -4.44 -9.87 -2.67
N VAL A 70 -4.33 -9.04 -1.64
CA VAL A 70 -3.85 -7.66 -1.76
C VAL A 70 -2.36 -7.61 -1.48
N TYR A 71 -1.62 -6.95 -2.37
CA TYR A 71 -0.18 -6.79 -2.26
C TYR A 71 0.17 -5.32 -2.01
N PRO A 72 1.00 -5.00 -0.99
CA PRO A 72 1.58 -3.67 -0.87
C PRO A 72 2.36 -3.32 -2.14
N HIS A 73 2.00 -2.21 -2.79
CA HIS A 73 2.62 -1.80 -4.04
C HIS A 73 3.11 -0.35 -3.96
N ILE A 74 4.35 -0.13 -4.39
CA ILE A 74 4.96 1.20 -4.41
C ILE A 74 5.41 1.50 -5.83
N CYS A 75 4.93 2.60 -6.38
CA CYS A 75 5.36 3.12 -7.68
C CYS A 75 6.18 4.39 -7.44
N VAL A 76 7.41 4.43 -7.94
CA VAL A 76 8.33 5.57 -7.78
C VAL A 76 8.72 6.13 -9.12
N LYS A 77 8.89 7.46 -9.19
CA LYS A 77 9.47 8.15 -10.34
C LYS A 77 10.61 9.04 -9.85
N ASN A 78 11.84 8.63 -10.16
CA ASN A 78 13.06 9.37 -9.81
C ASN A 78 13.19 9.70 -8.31
N CYS A 79 12.77 8.79 -7.43
CA CYS A 79 12.92 8.93 -5.98
C CYS A 79 13.36 7.62 -5.32
N ARG A 80 13.79 7.72 -4.06
CA ARG A 80 14.16 6.57 -3.23
C ARG A 80 13.21 6.50 -2.05
N VAL A 81 12.85 5.28 -1.67
CA VAL A 81 11.99 5.01 -0.52
C VAL A 81 12.66 3.98 0.37
N SER A 82 12.45 4.09 1.68
CA SER A 82 12.66 3.00 2.62
C SER A 82 11.30 2.40 2.95
N VAL A 83 11.23 1.09 3.08
CA VAL A 83 9.96 0.38 3.29
C VAL A 83 10.07 -0.45 4.56
N ASN A 84 9.05 -0.34 5.40
CA ASN A 84 8.94 -1.12 6.62
C ASN A 84 7.67 -1.99 6.58
N PHE A 85 7.85 -3.29 6.40
CA PHE A 85 6.77 -4.29 6.50
C PHE A 85 6.78 -5.03 7.84
N GLY A 86 7.45 -4.49 8.87
CA GLY A 86 7.57 -5.08 10.21
C GLY A 86 8.95 -5.66 10.54
N THR A 87 9.99 -5.33 9.78
CA THR A 87 11.37 -5.83 9.98
C THR A 87 12.39 -4.72 10.23
N PHE A 88 11.97 -3.45 10.18
CA PHE A 88 12.88 -2.32 10.37
C PHE A 88 13.11 -2.02 11.86
N PRO A 89 14.36 -2.07 12.37
CA PRO A 89 14.66 -1.70 13.74
C PRO A 89 14.40 -0.19 13.96
N GLY A 90 13.65 0.17 15.01
CA GLY A 90 13.38 1.56 15.37
C GLY A 90 12.01 2.13 14.96
N GLY A 91 11.16 1.35 14.26
CA GLY A 91 9.73 1.67 14.12
C GLY A 91 8.92 1.36 15.37
N GLU A 92 9.60 1.09 16.49
CA GLU A 92 9.03 0.39 17.62
C GLU A 92 8.12 1.27 18.50
N GLU A 93 8.51 2.52 18.67
CA GLU A 93 7.73 3.43 19.51
C GLU A 93 6.43 3.90 18.85
N GLU A 94 6.35 3.84 17.52
CA GLU A 94 5.11 4.08 16.77
C GLU A 94 4.11 2.93 16.94
N TRP A 95 4.57 1.66 17.05
CA TRP A 95 3.69 0.49 17.26
C TRP A 95 3.05 0.48 18.65
N LEU A 96 3.78 0.91 19.67
CA LEU A 96 3.26 0.96 21.05
C LEU A 96 2.02 1.85 21.16
N LYS A 97 1.88 2.82 20.26
CA LYS A 97 0.76 3.75 20.23
C LYS A 97 -0.49 3.17 19.55
N ARG A 98 -0.35 2.08 18.75
CA ARG A 98 -1.44 1.46 17.98
C ARG A 98 -1.39 -0.07 18.02
N PRO A 99 -1.72 -0.69 19.18
CA PRO A 99 -1.67 -2.14 19.36
C PRO A 99 -2.66 -2.91 18.48
N GLU A 100 -3.64 -2.24 17.86
CA GLU A 100 -4.61 -2.81 16.94
C GLU A 100 -4.03 -3.11 15.54
N TRP A 101 -2.86 -2.57 15.21
CA TRP A 101 -2.25 -2.76 13.89
C TRP A 101 -1.34 -3.98 13.83
N THR A 102 -1.38 -4.66 12.69
CA THR A 102 -0.52 -5.82 12.39
C THR A 102 0.26 -5.56 11.11
N PHE A 103 1.57 -5.79 11.16
CA PHE A 103 2.42 -5.67 9.97
C PHE A 103 2.24 -6.89 9.05
N PRO A 104 2.39 -6.71 7.71
CA PRO A 104 2.31 -7.84 6.79
C PRO A 104 3.28 -8.97 7.11
N ASN A 105 4.52 -8.67 7.57
CA ASN A 105 5.50 -9.72 7.88
C ASN A 105 5.21 -10.48 9.18
N SER A 106 4.31 -9.99 10.03
CA SER A 106 3.86 -10.73 11.22
C SER A 106 2.69 -11.67 10.95
N LEU A 107 2.09 -11.63 9.74
CA LEU A 107 0.99 -12.51 9.39
C LEU A 107 1.48 -13.95 9.17
N PRO A 108 0.71 -14.97 9.60
CA PRO A 108 1.03 -16.37 9.34
C PRO A 108 0.90 -16.70 7.84
N SER A 109 1.54 -17.79 7.42
CA SER A 109 1.43 -18.31 6.05
C SER A 109 0.01 -18.68 5.65
N SER A 110 -0.88 -18.97 6.60
CA SER A 110 -2.30 -19.25 6.33
C SER A 110 -3.10 -18.00 5.93
N GLN A 111 -2.53 -16.81 6.07
CA GLN A 111 -3.15 -15.52 5.74
C GLN A 111 -2.35 -14.74 4.69
N THR A 112 -1.36 -15.37 4.06
CA THR A 112 -0.50 -14.73 3.07
C THR A 112 -0.38 -15.60 1.83
N GLU A 113 -0.46 -14.95 0.67
CA GLU A 113 -0.27 -15.60 -0.62
C GLU A 113 1.01 -15.10 -1.28
N ARG A 114 1.74 -16.02 -1.90
CA ARG A 114 2.98 -15.69 -2.60
C ARG A 114 2.63 -15.03 -3.93
N ALA A 115 3.25 -13.88 -4.20
CA ALA A 115 3.16 -13.27 -5.52
C ALA A 115 3.60 -14.24 -6.63
N PRO A 116 3.06 -14.12 -7.86
CA PRO A 116 3.45 -14.97 -8.99
C PRO A 116 4.97 -15.04 -9.16
N VAL A 117 5.47 -16.24 -9.48
CA VAL A 117 6.89 -16.43 -9.79
C VAL A 117 7.21 -15.67 -11.09
N PRO A 118 8.34 -14.95 -11.17
CA PRO A 118 8.76 -14.37 -12.45
C PRO A 118 8.96 -15.47 -13.50
N PRO A 119 8.85 -15.15 -14.80
CA PRO A 119 9.18 -16.10 -15.87
C PRO A 119 10.62 -16.62 -15.74
N GLU A 120 10.85 -17.86 -16.21
CA GLU A 120 12.16 -18.51 -16.10
C GLU A 120 13.25 -17.78 -16.89
N SER A 121 12.89 -17.14 -18.01
CA SER A 121 13.83 -16.44 -18.88
C SER A 121 13.38 -15.01 -19.18
N LYS A 122 14.36 -14.14 -19.46
CA LYS A 122 14.09 -12.75 -19.88
C LYS A 122 13.31 -12.65 -21.19
N SER A 123 13.45 -13.64 -22.08
CA SER A 123 12.68 -13.69 -23.33
C SER A 123 11.19 -13.90 -23.11
N ASP A 124 10.80 -14.46 -21.95
CA ASP A 124 9.41 -14.69 -21.59
C ASP A 124 8.82 -13.51 -20.79
N CYS A 125 9.62 -12.48 -20.51
CA CYS A 125 9.13 -11.26 -19.86
C CYS A 125 8.42 -10.37 -20.88
N THR A 126 7.18 -9.99 -20.58
CA THR A 126 6.48 -8.91 -21.29
C THR A 126 6.99 -7.56 -20.78
N VAL A 127 7.58 -6.75 -21.67
CA VAL A 127 7.89 -5.36 -21.37
C VAL A 127 6.62 -4.52 -21.54
N LEU A 128 6.11 -4.00 -20.44
CA LEU A 128 5.05 -3.01 -20.45
C LEU A 128 5.69 -1.62 -20.59
N MET A 129 5.62 -1.04 -21.79
CA MET A 129 5.94 0.37 -21.99
C MET A 129 4.72 1.19 -21.56
N MET A 130 4.85 1.93 -20.46
CA MET A 130 3.86 2.89 -19.95
C MET A 130 4.36 4.32 -20.13
#